data_AF-A0A7W9Z481-F1
#
_entry.id   AF-A0A7W9Z481-F1
#
_cell.length_a   1.000
_cell.length_b   1.000
_cell.length_c   1.000
_cell.angle_alpha   90.00
_cell.angle_beta   90.00
_cell.angle_gamma   90.00
#
_symmetry.space_group_name_H-M   'P 1'
#
loop_
_entity.id
_entity.type
_entity.pdbx_description
1 polymer ?
#
loop_
_entity_poly.entity_id
_entity_poly.type
_entity_poly.pdbx_seq_one_letter_code
_entity_poly.pdbx_strand_id
1 'polypeptide(L)'
;MWLDAMVIVLVLLQVALLVLSWLQGRRLRRDLIGQANAGGGVPALLLTNTLNQIEHRLQALDERLRLLDEQSRAVRPAPIPAVAQPVSRPHQSATHNYELAQQLAREGCGLEVLMERCGLSRNEAELVQRLYAGRT
;
A
#
# COMPACT_ATOMS: atom_id res chain seq x y z
N MET A 1 7.15 61.29 -17.15
CA MET A 1 6.20 61.05 -18.27
C MET A 1 6.52 59.77 -19.03
N TRP A 2 7.70 59.59 -19.66
CA TRP A 2 8.05 58.33 -20.35
C TRP A 2 8.33 57.15 -19.40
N LEU A 3 8.96 57.42 -18.24
CA LEU A 3 9.18 56.41 -17.20
C LEU A 3 7.86 55.89 -16.63
N ASP A 4 6.89 56.77 -16.40
CA ASP A 4 5.56 56.39 -15.90
C ASP A 4 4.84 55.47 -16.90
N ALA A 5 4.91 55.80 -18.20
CA ALA A 5 4.36 54.96 -19.25
C ALA A 5 5.04 53.57 -19.29
N MET A 6 6.36 53.51 -19.12
CA MET A 6 7.08 52.24 -19.11
C MET A 6 6.69 51.36 -17.90
N VAL A 7 6.53 51.97 -16.73
CA VAL A 7 6.09 51.26 -15.52
C VAL A 7 4.65 50.74 -15.69
N ILE A 8 3.76 51.55 -16.25
CA ILE A 8 2.37 51.13 -16.52
C ILE A 8 2.33 49.94 -17.48
N VAL A 9 3.11 49.98 -18.56
CA VAL A 9 3.21 48.87 -19.53
C VAL A 9 3.77 47.60 -18.87
N LEU A 10 4.79 47.74 -18.02
CA LEU A 10 5.38 46.60 -17.30
C LEU A 10 4.38 45.95 -16.35
N VAL A 11 3.63 46.77 -15.58
CA VAL A 11 2.59 46.27 -14.67
C VAL A 11 1.48 45.56 -15.43
N LEU A 12 1.01 46.12 -16.55
CA LEU A 12 0.00 45.49 -17.39
C LEU A 12 0.50 44.15 -17.95
N LEU A 13 1.76 44.07 -18.38
CA LEU A 13 2.37 42.83 -18.85
C LEU A 13 2.43 41.78 -17.73
N GLN A 14 2.81 42.17 -16.51
CA GLN A 14 2.85 41.29 -15.34
C GLN A 14 1.47 40.75 -14.97
N VAL A 15 0.45 41.62 -14.97
CA VAL A 15 -0.94 41.21 -14.73
C VAL A 15 -1.42 40.27 -15.83
N ALA A 16 -1.12 40.56 -17.09
CA ALA A 16 -1.47 39.70 -18.21
C ALA A 16 -0.82 38.30 -18.09
N LEU A 17 0.47 38.22 -17.72
CA LEU A 17 1.17 36.96 -17.45
C LEU A 17 0.56 36.19 -16.27
N LEU A 18 0.17 36.89 -15.21
CA LEU A 18 -0.49 36.28 -14.05
C LEU A 18 -1.86 35.70 -14.43
N VAL A 19 -2.63 36.44 -15.23
CA VAL A 19 -3.95 36.00 -15.72
C VAL A 19 -3.81 34.84 -16.71
N LEU A 20 -2.82 34.88 -17.61
CA LEU A 20 -2.53 33.80 -18.54
C LEU A 20 -2.09 32.53 -17.82
N SER A 21 -1.17 32.62 -16.87
CA SER A 21 -0.74 31.46 -16.07
C SER A 21 -1.90 30.91 -15.22
N TRP A 22 -2.77 31.78 -14.71
CA TRP A 22 -3.97 31.35 -13.99
C TRP A 22 -5.01 30.70 -14.90
N LEU A 23 -5.21 31.22 -16.11
CA LEU A 23 -6.08 30.62 -17.12
C LEU A 23 -5.52 29.28 -17.61
N GLN A 24 -4.21 29.20 -17.83
CA GLN A 24 -3.51 27.96 -18.17
C GLN A 24 -3.67 26.93 -17.05
N GLY A 25 -3.43 27.33 -15.79
CA GLY A 25 -3.64 26.48 -14.62
C GLY A 25 -5.10 26.09 -14.42
N ARG A 26 -6.05 26.98 -14.75
CA ARG A 26 -7.49 26.67 -14.74
C ARG A 26 -7.91 25.73 -15.86
N ARG A 27 -7.31 25.83 -17.05
CA ARG A 27 -7.53 24.90 -18.17
C ARG A 27 -6.98 23.53 -17.83
N LEU A 28 -5.73 23.45 -17.36
CA LEU A 28 -5.16 22.19 -16.86
C LEU A 28 -5.99 21.60 -15.73
N ARG A 29 -6.39 22.41 -14.74
CA ARG A 29 -7.28 21.94 -13.65
C ARG A 29 -8.64 21.49 -14.18
N ARG A 30 -9.23 22.15 -15.18
CA ARG A 30 -10.50 21.73 -15.78
C ARG A 30 -10.36 20.42 -16.55
N ASP A 31 -9.28 20.24 -17.29
CA ASP A 31 -9.01 18.99 -18.01
C ASP A 31 -8.69 17.87 -17.03
N LEU A 32 -7.95 18.15 -15.94
CA LEU A 32 -7.72 17.23 -14.83
C LEU A 32 -8.98 16.95 -14.03
N ILE A 33 -9.95 17.86 -13.93
CA ILE A 33 -11.25 17.59 -13.27
C ILE A 33 -12.16 16.79 -14.21
N GLY A 34 -12.12 17.07 -15.51
CA GLY A 34 -12.76 16.25 -16.54
C GLY A 34 -12.16 14.83 -16.59
N GLN A 35 -10.84 14.73 -16.46
CA GLN A 35 -10.11 13.47 -16.33
C GLN A 35 -10.18 12.86 -14.93
N ALA A 36 -10.41 13.61 -13.85
CA ALA A 36 -10.64 13.05 -12.52
C ALA A 36 -12.04 12.44 -12.44
N ASN A 37 -13.01 13.05 -13.12
CA ASN A 37 -14.30 12.44 -13.43
C ASN A 37 -14.17 11.24 -14.40
N ALA A 38 -13.12 11.18 -15.23
CA ALA A 38 -12.89 10.08 -16.17
C ALA A 38 -11.80 9.06 -15.77
N GLY A 39 -11.05 9.27 -14.67
CA GLY A 39 -9.70 8.68 -14.52
C GLY A 39 -9.00 8.90 -13.17
N GLY A 40 -9.67 9.41 -12.13
CA GLY A 40 -9.22 9.24 -10.75
C GLY A 40 -8.51 10.43 -10.10
N GLY A 41 -9.28 11.43 -9.68
CA GLY A 41 -9.09 11.88 -8.30
C GLY A 41 -9.67 10.75 -7.46
N VAL A 42 -8.85 9.99 -6.71
CA VAL A 42 -9.24 8.69 -6.09
C VAL A 42 -10.68 8.78 -5.58
N PRO A 43 -11.65 8.29 -6.37
CA PRO A 43 -13.02 8.70 -6.20
C PRO A 43 -13.53 8.16 -4.87
N ALA A 44 -14.31 8.92 -4.12
CA ALA A 44 -15.05 8.36 -2.98
C ALA A 44 -15.84 7.10 -3.37
N LEU A 45 -16.23 6.99 -4.65
CA LEU A 45 -16.82 5.80 -5.28
C LEU A 45 -15.84 4.65 -5.57
N LEU A 46 -14.57 4.93 -5.89
CA LEU A 46 -13.52 3.90 -6.03
C LEU A 46 -13.03 3.47 -4.65
N LEU A 47 -13.05 4.34 -3.65
CA LEU A 47 -12.83 3.99 -2.26
C LEU A 47 -13.93 3.08 -1.75
N THR A 48 -15.20 3.39 -1.97
CA THR A 48 -16.29 2.49 -1.58
C THR A 48 -16.29 1.19 -2.40
N ASN A 49 -15.94 1.24 -3.70
CA ASN A 49 -15.82 0.04 -4.51
C ASN A 49 -14.64 -0.83 -4.06
N THR A 50 -13.47 -0.24 -3.81
CA THR A 50 -12.30 -0.97 -3.29
C THR A 50 -12.56 -1.51 -1.89
N LEU A 51 -13.26 -0.77 -1.03
CA LEU A 51 -13.69 -1.24 0.28
C LEU A 51 -14.68 -2.41 0.17
N ASN A 52 -15.69 -2.31 -0.69
CA ASN A 52 -16.65 -3.38 -0.94
C ASN A 52 -15.99 -4.62 -1.57
N GLN A 53 -14.99 -4.40 -2.44
CA GLN A 53 -14.20 -5.47 -3.04
C GLN A 53 -13.31 -6.16 -2.01
N ILE A 54 -12.74 -5.43 -1.06
CA ILE A 54 -11.99 -6.00 0.08
C ILE A 54 -12.93 -6.82 0.97
N GLU A 55 -14.13 -6.31 1.24
CA GLU A 55 -15.15 -7.02 2.03
C GLU A 55 -15.56 -8.35 1.38
N HIS A 56 -15.82 -8.35 0.07
CA HIS A 56 -16.10 -9.59 -0.66
C HIS A 56 -14.91 -10.56 -0.70
N ARG A 57 -13.68 -10.05 -0.79
CA ARG A 57 -12.46 -10.89 -0.74
C ARG A 57 -12.33 -11.57 0.63
N LEU A 58 -12.63 -10.86 1.71
CA LEU A 58 -12.61 -11.39 3.07
C LEU A 58 -13.68 -12.47 3.27
N GLN A 59 -14.90 -12.23 2.77
CA GLN A 59 -15.96 -13.23 2.81
C GLN A 59 -15.59 -14.52 2.07
N ALA A 60 -15.02 -14.40 0.86
CA ALA A 60 -14.57 -15.56 0.09
C ALA A 60 -13.42 -16.34 0.78
N LEU A 61 -12.58 -15.65 1.55
CA LEU A 61 -11.54 -16.28 2.37
C LEU A 61 -12.11 -16.99 3.59
N ASP A 62 -13.08 -16.38 4.29
CA ASP A 62 -13.76 -17.00 5.43
C ASP A 62 -14.46 -18.30 5.01
N GLU A 63 -15.13 -18.28 3.87
CA GLU A 63 -15.88 -19.43 3.35
C GLU A 63 -14.95 -20.56 2.93
N ARG A 64 -13.81 -20.25 2.28
CA ARG A 64 -12.76 -21.23 2.03
C ARG A 64 -12.20 -21.82 3.32
N LEU A 65 -11.93 -20.99 4.32
CA LEU A 65 -11.43 -21.46 5.62
C LEU A 65 -12.43 -22.39 6.30
N ARG A 66 -13.74 -22.11 6.23
CA ARG A 66 -14.79 -22.98 6.77
C ARG A 66 -14.83 -24.34 6.07
N LEU A 67 -14.74 -24.36 4.75
CA LEU A 67 -14.69 -25.63 4.00
C LEU A 67 -13.46 -26.46 4.36
N LEU A 68 -12.31 -25.81 4.55
CA LEU A 68 -11.11 -26.49 5.02
C LEU A 68 -11.25 -26.98 6.48
N ASP A 69 -11.93 -26.22 7.34
CA ASP A 69 -12.18 -26.62 8.73
C ASP A 69 -13.14 -27.81 8.82
N GLU A 70 -14.19 -27.84 7.99
CA GLU A 70 -15.10 -28.98 7.86
C GLU A 70 -14.40 -30.22 7.28
N GLN A 71 -13.56 -30.05 6.26
CA GLN A 71 -12.77 -31.14 5.70
C GLN A 71 -11.76 -31.71 6.72
N SER A 72 -11.08 -30.82 7.45
CA SER A 72 -10.23 -31.16 8.59
C SER A 72 -10.99 -31.92 9.67
N ARG A 73 -12.24 -31.50 9.96
CA ARG A 73 -13.10 -32.14 10.95
C ARG A 73 -13.58 -33.52 10.50
N ALA A 74 -13.86 -33.70 9.22
CA ALA A 74 -14.23 -34.99 8.64
C ALA A 74 -13.05 -35.98 8.61
N VAL A 75 -11.81 -35.49 8.50
CA VAL A 75 -10.58 -36.29 8.52
C VAL A 75 -10.12 -36.61 9.95
N ARG A 76 -10.72 -36.01 10.99
CA ARG A 76 -10.32 -36.25 12.39
C ARG A 76 -10.71 -37.69 12.81
N PRO A 77 -9.74 -38.60 13.04
CA PRO A 77 -10.03 -39.88 13.66
C PRO A 77 -10.49 -39.64 15.10
N ALA A 78 -11.27 -40.58 15.63
CA ALA A 78 -11.85 -40.60 16.97
C ALA A 78 -10.92 -40.06 18.08
N PRO A 79 -11.47 -39.42 19.14
CA PRO A 79 -10.70 -38.72 20.15
C PRO A 79 -9.78 -39.66 20.93
N ILE A 80 -8.48 -39.55 20.71
CA ILE A 80 -7.47 -40.06 21.64
C ILE A 80 -7.43 -39.05 22.81
N PRO A 81 -7.61 -39.49 24.06
CA PRO A 81 -7.71 -38.58 25.20
C PRO A 81 -6.37 -37.86 25.45
N ALA A 82 -6.48 -36.53 25.49
CA ALA A 82 -5.62 -35.58 26.20
C ALA A 82 -4.10 -35.80 26.16
N VAL A 83 -3.47 -35.30 25.09
CA VAL A 83 -2.27 -34.45 25.24
C VAL A 83 -2.48 -33.25 24.32
N ALA A 84 -2.67 -32.07 24.92
CA ALA A 84 -2.74 -30.82 24.20
C ALA A 84 -1.40 -30.55 23.51
N GLN A 85 -1.31 -30.85 22.21
CA GLN A 85 -0.29 -30.28 21.34
C GLN A 85 -0.99 -29.36 20.34
N PRO A 86 -0.77 -28.03 20.43
CA PRO A 86 -1.24 -27.12 19.40
C PRO A 86 -0.45 -27.41 18.13
N VAL A 87 -1.09 -28.04 17.15
CA VAL A 87 -0.56 -28.15 15.79
C VAL A 87 -0.53 -26.73 15.21
N SER A 88 0.66 -26.13 15.23
CA SER A 88 0.94 -24.81 14.69
C SER A 88 0.53 -24.74 13.22
N ARG A 89 -0.40 -23.83 12.90
CA ARG A 89 -0.73 -23.46 11.52
C ARG A 89 0.51 -22.79 10.91
N PRO A 90 1.11 -23.32 9.83
CA PRO A 90 2.38 -22.83 9.28
C PRO A 90 2.34 -21.38 8.75
N HIS A 91 1.15 -20.79 8.61
CA HIS A 91 0.97 -19.42 8.14
C HIS A 91 1.20 -18.34 9.22
N GLN A 92 0.91 -18.64 10.49
CA GLN A 92 1.08 -17.63 11.57
C GLN A 92 2.55 -17.38 11.88
N SER A 93 3.37 -18.43 11.83
CA SER A 93 4.82 -18.32 12.00
C SER A 93 5.48 -17.57 10.84
N ALA A 94 5.01 -17.76 9.60
CA ALA A 94 5.54 -17.05 8.45
C ALA A 94 5.31 -15.54 8.56
N THR A 95 4.07 -15.11 8.91
CA THR A 95 3.77 -13.69 9.13
C THR A 95 4.61 -13.10 10.26
N HIS A 96 4.72 -13.81 11.38
CA HIS A 96 5.52 -13.35 12.53
C HIS A 96 7.01 -13.21 12.19
N ASN A 97 7.56 -14.15 11.43
CA ASN A 97 8.96 -14.12 10.99
C ASN A 97 9.24 -12.95 10.03
N TYR A 98 8.29 -12.64 9.15
CA TYR A 98 8.36 -11.50 8.25
C TYR A 98 8.30 -10.16 8.99
N GLU A 99 7.43 -10.03 9.99
CA GLU A 99 7.36 -8.83 10.83
C GLU A 99 8.68 -8.60 11.58
N LEU A 100 9.27 -9.65 12.13
CA LEU A 100 10.59 -9.59 12.78
C LEU A 100 11.69 -9.17 11.79
N ALA A 101 11.69 -9.74 10.58
CA ALA A 101 12.67 -9.39 9.54
C ALA A 101 12.60 -7.91 9.15
N GLN A 102 11.40 -7.32 9.13
CA GLN A 102 11.21 -5.90 8.85
C GLN A 102 11.78 -5.00 9.95
N GLN A 103 11.65 -5.39 11.22
CA GLN A 103 12.22 -4.65 12.35
C GLN A 103 13.76 -4.65 12.26
N LEU A 104 14.35 -5.83 12.08
CA LEU A 104 15.80 -5.98 11.96
C LEU A 104 16.37 -5.23 10.74
N ALA A 105 15.65 -5.21 9.62
CA ALA A 105 16.06 -4.45 8.44
C ALA A 105 16.08 -2.93 8.68
N ARG A 106 15.14 -2.41 9.50
CA ARG A 106 15.11 -0.99 9.91
C ARG A 106 16.24 -0.65 10.86
N GLU A 107 16.68 -1.61 11.68
CA GLU A 107 17.84 -1.49 12.56
C GLU A 107 19.18 -1.58 11.79
N GLY A 108 19.14 -1.80 10.47
CA GLY A 108 20.33 -1.91 9.63
C GLY A 108 21.03 -3.27 9.71
N CYS A 109 20.35 -4.32 10.20
CA CYS A 109 20.91 -5.66 10.21
C CYS A 109 21.20 -6.17 8.79
N GLY A 110 22.31 -6.88 8.64
CA GLY A 110 22.77 -7.43 7.36
C GLY A 110 21.93 -8.62 6.88
N LEU A 111 22.03 -8.89 5.58
CA LEU A 111 21.29 -9.96 4.87
C LEU A 111 21.41 -11.34 5.55
N GLU A 112 22.63 -11.70 5.97
CA GLU A 112 22.94 -12.96 6.66
C GLU A 112 22.10 -13.14 7.94
N VAL A 113 21.94 -12.06 8.71
CA VAL A 113 21.20 -12.07 9.99
C VAL A 113 19.70 -12.25 9.76
N LEU A 114 19.15 -11.66 8.70
CA LEU A 114 17.74 -11.85 8.32
C LEU A 114 17.45 -13.29 7.91
N MET A 115 18.37 -13.92 7.18
CA MET A 115 18.22 -15.32 6.77
C MET A 115 18.28 -16.27 7.97
N GLU A 116 19.25 -16.08 8.87
CA GLU A 116 19.48 -16.97 10.01
C GLU A 116 18.42 -16.80 11.11
N ARG A 117 18.04 -15.56 11.47
CA ARG A 117 17.09 -15.31 12.57
C ARG A 117 15.63 -15.44 12.18
N CYS A 118 15.28 -15.07 10.95
CA CYS A 118 13.88 -15.04 10.51
C CYS A 118 13.54 -16.20 9.57
N GLY A 119 14.52 -16.99 9.15
CA GLY A 119 14.31 -18.12 8.24
C GLY A 119 13.84 -17.69 6.85
N LEU A 120 14.18 -16.46 6.43
CA LEU A 120 13.84 -15.95 5.11
C LEU A 120 14.73 -16.58 4.04
N SER A 121 14.16 -16.83 2.87
CA SER A 121 14.98 -17.16 1.71
C SER A 121 15.84 -15.96 1.29
N ARG A 122 16.95 -16.23 0.60
CA ARG A 122 17.90 -15.19 0.19
C ARG A 122 17.24 -14.04 -0.60
N ASN A 123 16.32 -14.37 -1.50
CA ASN A 123 15.60 -13.38 -2.31
C ASN A 123 14.65 -12.53 -1.46
N GLU A 124 13.99 -13.13 -0.47
CA GLU A 124 13.08 -12.42 0.44
C GLU A 124 13.85 -11.47 1.36
N ALA A 125 15.00 -11.92 1.88
CA ALA A 125 15.86 -11.09 2.72
C ALA A 125 16.43 -9.89 1.93
N GLU A 126 16.84 -10.07 0.67
CA GLU A 126 17.29 -8.96 -0.20
C GLU A 126 16.17 -7.95 -0.45
N LEU A 127 14.95 -8.44 -0.69
CA LEU A 127 13.79 -7.58 -0.93
C LEU A 127 13.47 -6.73 0.31
N VAL A 128 13.41 -7.36 1.49
CA VAL A 128 13.16 -6.69 2.77
C VAL A 128 14.25 -5.66 3.06
N GLN A 129 15.51 -6.00 2.82
CA GLN A 129 16.63 -5.07 2.99
C GLN A 129 16.47 -3.84 2.08
N ARG A 130 16.20 -4.02 0.78
CA ARG A 130 16.02 -2.89 -0.15
C ARG A 130 14.83 -1.99 0.20
N LEU A 131 13.73 -2.58 0.70
CA LEU A 131 12.52 -1.84 1.05
C LEU A 131 12.62 -1.05 2.36
N TYR A 132 13.33 -1.60 3.35
CA TYR A 132 13.32 -1.07 4.72
C TYR A 132 14.64 -0.46 5.17
N ALA A 133 15.80 -0.85 4.61
CA ALA A 133 17.09 -0.28 4.98
C ALA A 133 17.32 1.12 4.39
N GLY A 134 16.59 1.51 3.34
CA GLY A 134 16.67 2.83 2.71
C GLY A 134 15.69 3.88 3.26
N ARG A 135 15.02 3.59 4.39
CA ARG A 135 14.00 4.48 4.99
C ARG A 135 14.47 5.16 6.29
N THR A 136 15.77 5.33 6.45
CA THR A 136 16.41 6.10 7.52
C THR A 136 17.18 7.27 6.94
#